data_AF-E7EM24-F1
#
_entry.id   AF-E7EM24-F1
#
_cell.length_a   1.000
_cell.length_b   1.000
_cell.length_c   1.000
_cell.angle_alpha   90.00
_cell.angle_beta   90.00
_cell.angle_gamma   90.00
#
_symmetry.space_group_name_H-M   'P 1'
#
loop_
_entity.id
_entity.type
_entity.pdbx_description
1 polymer ?
#
loop_
_entity_poly.entity_id
_entity_poly.type
_entity_poly.pdbx_seq_one_letter_code
_entity_poly.pdbx_strand_id
1 'polypeptide(L)'
;MNEATRRVLHDLKALTESRKQMEKAGLLSPQELSRKICIEEQMKFEIAECLRKAQEKADEKKRENEKVIGQLTYRLERKIREMNRLKEEEEYMEEVDKRYEARLNKEREEKMKNGLEIIKIDQLEDWNVDGKIEKNETKSKAKKGRKKNKSKSKSNKNIEKNLESLSL
;
A
#
# COMPACT_ATOMS: atom_id res chain seq x y z
N MET A 1 35.13 5.93 15.77
CA MET A 1 36.44 5.65 16.38
C MET A 1 36.32 5.86 17.87
N ASN A 2 36.67 4.84 18.66
CA ASN A 2 36.54 4.91 20.12
C ASN A 2 37.62 5.80 20.72
N GLU A 3 37.34 6.40 21.87
CA GLU A 3 38.24 7.33 22.56
C GLU A 3 39.60 6.68 22.89
N ALA A 4 39.60 5.40 23.27
CA ALA A 4 40.82 4.63 23.50
C ALA A 4 41.72 4.58 22.25
N THR A 5 41.16 4.30 21.07
CA THR A 5 41.93 4.26 19.82
C THR A 5 42.53 5.62 19.47
N ARG A 6 41.81 6.71 19.75
CA ARG A 6 42.33 8.08 19.54
C ARG A 6 43.51 8.38 20.44
N ARG A 7 43.42 8.00 21.73
CA ARG A 7 44.52 8.17 22.69
C ARG A 7 45.76 7.40 22.27
N VAL A 8 45.63 6.11 21.94
CA VAL A 8 46.78 5.30 21.49
C VAL A 8 47.41 5.85 20.20
N LEU A 9 46.61 6.36 19.27
CA LEU A 9 47.12 7.03 18.07
C LEU A 9 47.91 8.31 18.39
N HIS A 10 47.44 9.08 19.37
CA HIS A 10 48.15 10.27 19.85
C HIS A 10 49.46 9.89 20.54
N ASP A 11 49.43 8.88 21.41
CA ASP A 11 50.61 8.38 22.13
C ASP A 11 51.66 7.83 21.16
N LEU A 12 51.23 7.07 20.13
CA LEU A 12 52.13 6.59 19.08
C LEU A 12 52.79 7.75 18.32
N LYS A 13 52.05 8.81 18.02
CA LYS A 13 52.61 10.01 17.37
C LYS A 13 53.65 10.69 18.27
N ALA A 14 53.33 10.87 19.55
CA ALA A 14 54.25 11.46 20.52
C ALA A 14 55.52 10.62 20.70
N LEU A 15 55.38 9.29 20.79
CA LEU A 15 56.50 8.35 20.89
C LEU A 15 57.39 8.42 19.65
N THR A 16 56.79 8.40 18.45
CA THR A 16 57.49 8.49 17.18
C THR A 16 58.29 9.78 17.07
N GLU A 17 57.69 10.91 17.45
CA GLU A 17 58.35 12.21 17.38
C GLU A 17 59.49 12.33 18.40
N SER A 18 59.25 11.86 19.64
CA SER A 18 60.29 11.79 20.68
C SER A 18 61.48 10.94 20.23
N ARG A 19 61.24 9.76 19.64
CA ARG A 19 62.29 8.89 19.10
C ARG A 19 63.08 9.59 18.00
N LYS A 20 62.40 10.26 17.04
CA LYS A 20 63.05 11.02 15.96
C LYS A 20 63.95 12.13 16.50
N GLN A 21 63.53 12.83 17.54
CA GLN A 21 64.32 13.89 18.16
C GLN A 21 65.57 13.34 18.85
N MET A 22 65.43 12.24 19.62
CA MET A 22 66.58 11.60 20.27
C MET A 22 67.56 10.97 19.27
N GLU A 23 67.06 10.40 18.17
CA GLU A 23 67.90 9.89 17.07
C GLU A 23 68.70 11.02 16.41
N LYS A 24 68.04 12.14 16.07
CA LYS A 24 68.71 13.32 15.50
C LYS A 24 69.73 13.95 16.45
N ALA A 25 69.47 13.89 17.76
CA ALA A 25 70.38 14.39 18.79
C ALA A 25 71.52 13.42 19.14
N GLY A 26 71.55 12.22 18.54
CA GLY A 26 72.57 11.21 18.85
C GLY A 26 72.47 10.62 20.26
N LEU A 27 71.30 10.71 20.89
CA LEU A 27 71.05 10.27 22.28
C LEU A 27 70.64 8.80 22.40
N LEU A 28 70.50 8.08 21.27
CA LEU A 28 70.12 6.67 21.24
C LEU A 28 71.28 5.83 20.74
N SER A 29 71.66 4.82 21.50
CA SER A 29 72.46 3.72 20.99
C SER A 29 71.69 2.96 19.89
N PRO A 30 72.38 2.27 18.97
CA PRO A 30 71.72 1.43 17.96
C PRO A 30 70.74 0.41 18.56
N GLN A 31 71.07 -0.16 19.73
CA GLN A 31 70.20 -1.10 20.44
C GLN A 31 68.92 -0.43 20.97
N GLU A 32 69.03 0.79 21.53
CA GLU A 32 67.86 1.55 22.01
C GLU A 32 66.97 2.01 20.87
N LEU A 33 67.56 2.45 19.76
CA LEU A 33 66.83 2.83 18.55
C LEU A 33 66.01 1.65 18.02
N SER A 34 66.65 0.48 17.89
CA SER A 34 65.99 -0.76 17.45
C SER A 34 64.83 -1.16 18.37
N ARG A 35 65.02 -1.09 19.70
CA ARG A 35 63.96 -1.37 20.68
C ARG A 35 62.77 -0.39 20.55
N LYS A 36 63.03 0.91 20.42
CA LYS A 36 61.96 1.92 20.26
C LYS A 36 61.17 1.71 18.97
N ILE A 37 61.85 1.41 17.86
CA ILE A 37 61.19 1.10 16.58
C ILE A 37 60.31 -0.16 16.72
N CYS A 38 60.81 -1.22 17.37
CA CYS A 38 60.04 -2.43 17.63
C CYS A 38 58.75 -2.15 18.43
N ILE A 39 58.82 -1.32 19.48
CA ILE A 39 57.63 -0.90 20.25
C ILE A 39 56.66 -0.10 19.38
N GLU A 40 57.14 0.85 18.58
CA GLU A 40 56.30 1.62 17.65
C GLU A 40 55.59 0.72 16.64
N GLU A 41 56.27 -0.30 16.11
CA GLU A 41 55.71 -1.28 15.18
C GLU A 41 54.64 -2.15 15.84
N GLN A 42 54.88 -2.61 17.06
CA GLN A 42 53.89 -3.33 17.86
C GLN A 42 52.62 -2.49 18.08
N MET A 43 52.78 -1.23 18.51
CA MET A 43 51.66 -0.31 18.69
C MET A 43 50.90 -0.05 17.38
N LYS A 44 51.61 0.13 16.25
CA LYS A 44 50.98 0.27 14.93
C LYS A 44 50.14 -0.94 14.56
N PHE A 45 50.67 -2.15 14.81
CA PHE A 45 49.97 -3.40 14.55
C PHE A 45 48.70 -3.52 15.40
N GLU A 46 48.79 -3.24 16.71
CA GLU A 46 47.63 -3.28 17.61
C GLU A 46 46.54 -2.28 17.22
N ILE A 47 46.92 -1.05 16.85
CA ILE A 47 45.98 -0.04 16.36
C ILE A 47 45.30 -0.52 15.08
N ALA A 48 46.06 -1.06 14.12
CA ALA A 48 45.52 -1.57 12.87
C ALA A 48 44.51 -2.69 13.11
N GLU A 49 44.83 -3.63 13.99
CA GLU A 49 43.92 -4.71 14.42
C GLU A 49 42.65 -4.17 15.08
N CYS A 50 42.78 -3.16 15.94
CA CYS A 50 41.62 -2.53 16.58
C CYS A 50 40.70 -1.84 15.55
N LEU A 51 41.29 -1.14 14.58
CA LEU A 51 40.55 -0.47 13.51
C LEU A 51 39.88 -1.49 12.59
N ARG A 52 40.57 -2.58 12.22
CA ARG A 52 40.01 -3.68 11.42
C ARG A 52 38.79 -4.30 12.11
N LYS A 53 38.91 -4.67 13.39
CA LYS A 53 37.79 -5.23 14.17
C LYS A 53 36.62 -4.24 14.31
N ALA A 54 36.92 -2.96 14.47
CA ALA A 54 35.87 -1.92 14.53
C ALA A 54 35.14 -1.77 13.19
N GLN A 55 35.88 -1.86 12.08
CA GLN A 55 35.31 -1.83 10.73
C GLN A 55 34.44 -3.06 10.46
N GLU A 56 34.92 -4.26 10.79
CA GLU A 56 34.14 -5.50 10.66
C GLU A 56 32.82 -5.45 11.42
N LYS A 57 32.83 -4.91 12.64
CA LYS A 57 31.60 -4.68 13.42
C LYS A 57 30.66 -3.67 12.77
N ALA A 58 31.21 -2.60 12.19
CA ALA A 58 30.40 -1.61 11.47
C ALA A 58 29.77 -2.22 10.21
N ASP A 59 30.50 -3.05 9.48
CA ASP A 59 30.03 -3.73 8.28
C ASP A 59 28.99 -4.81 8.60
N GLU A 60 29.15 -5.57 9.70
CA GLU A 60 28.11 -6.50 10.17
C GLU A 60 26.82 -5.75 10.52
N LYS A 61 26.92 -4.67 11.29
CA LYS A 61 25.75 -3.83 11.64
C LYS A 61 25.08 -3.24 10.39
N LYS A 62 25.88 -2.86 9.38
CA LYS A 62 25.36 -2.40 8.09
C LYS A 62 24.56 -3.49 7.38
N ARG A 63 25.09 -4.72 7.31
CA ARG A 63 24.37 -5.89 6.73
C ARG A 63 23.09 -6.22 7.48
N GLU A 64 23.09 -6.15 8.82
CA GLU A 64 21.88 -6.33 9.63
C GLU A 64 20.82 -5.26 9.31
N ASN A 65 21.23 -3.99 9.27
CA ASN A 65 20.35 -2.89 8.92
C ASN A 65 19.76 -3.03 7.50
N GLU A 66 20.57 -3.43 6.52
CA GLU A 66 20.12 -3.68 5.15
C GLU A 66 19.04 -4.78 5.09
N LYS A 67 19.21 -5.86 5.87
CA LYS A 67 18.18 -6.92 5.99
C LYS A 67 16.88 -6.37 6.58
N VAL A 68 16.96 -5.57 7.65
CA VAL A 68 15.77 -4.97 8.29
C VAL A 68 15.07 -4.01 7.32
N ILE A 69 15.83 -3.15 6.62
CA ILE A 69 15.29 -2.25 5.61
C ILE A 69 14.60 -3.06 4.51
N GLY A 70 15.23 -4.12 3.99
CA GLY A 70 14.61 -4.98 2.97
C GLY A 70 13.29 -5.59 3.43
N GLN A 71 13.20 -6.07 4.67
CA GLN A 71 11.96 -6.60 5.25
C GLN A 71 10.87 -5.53 5.39
N LEU A 72 11.23 -4.32 5.84
CA LEU A 72 10.30 -3.20 5.97
C LEU A 72 9.79 -2.73 4.62
N THR A 73 10.69 -2.58 3.63
CA THR A 73 10.35 -2.22 2.25
C THR A 73 9.37 -3.23 1.65
N TYR A 74 9.64 -4.52 1.77
CA TYR A 74 8.73 -5.56 1.28
C TYR A 74 7.34 -5.49 1.92
N ARG A 75 7.26 -5.24 3.24
CA ARG A 75 5.99 -5.06 3.95
C ARG A 75 5.23 -3.83 3.45
N LEU A 76 5.92 -2.72 3.23
CA LEU A 76 5.33 -1.48 2.72
C LEU A 76 4.82 -1.66 1.28
N GLU A 77 5.59 -2.27 0.40
CA GLU A 77 5.17 -2.57 -0.98
C GLU A 77 3.94 -3.48 -1.02
N ARG A 78 3.84 -4.44 -0.09
CA ARG A 78 2.64 -5.27 0.05
C ARG A 78 1.43 -4.43 0.45
N LYS A 79 1.56 -3.55 1.45
CA LYS A 79 0.48 -2.64 1.87
C LYS A 79 0.05 -1.69 0.77
N ILE A 80 0.99 -1.16 -0.02
CA ILE A 80 0.67 -0.28 -1.16
C ILE A 80 -0.16 -1.03 -2.21
N ARG A 81 0.21 -2.29 -2.54
CA ARG A 81 -0.58 -3.13 -3.46
C ARG A 81 -1.98 -3.42 -2.92
N GLU A 82 -2.10 -3.69 -1.63
CA GLU A 82 -3.39 -3.91 -0.97
C GLU A 82 -4.27 -2.65 -1.00
N MET A 83 -3.71 -1.48 -0.68
CA MET A 83 -4.42 -0.21 -0.77
C MET A 83 -4.87 0.10 -2.20
N ASN A 84 -4.03 -0.13 -3.19
CA ASN A 84 -4.41 0.07 -4.60
C ASN A 84 -5.58 -0.83 -4.99
N ARG A 85 -5.55 -2.10 -4.58
CA ARG A 85 -6.65 -3.04 -4.83
C ARG A 85 -7.95 -2.58 -4.15
N LEU A 86 -7.89 -2.17 -2.88
CA LEU A 86 -9.06 -1.67 -2.16
C LEU A 86 -9.65 -0.41 -2.82
N LYS A 87 -8.78 0.46 -3.33
CA LYS A 87 -9.20 1.65 -4.08
C LYS A 87 -9.89 1.28 -5.39
N GLU A 88 -9.36 0.31 -6.15
CA GLU A 88 -10.03 -0.20 -7.36
C GLU A 88 -11.40 -0.84 -7.04
N GLU A 89 -11.50 -1.57 -5.93
CA GLU A 89 -12.77 -2.15 -5.45
C GLU A 89 -13.77 -1.04 -5.04
N GLU A 90 -13.33 0.01 -4.37
CA GLU A 90 -14.14 1.19 -4.02
C GLU A 90 -14.65 1.92 -5.27
N GLU A 91 -13.78 2.20 -6.24
CA GLU A 91 -14.14 2.83 -7.52
C GLU A 91 -15.17 1.97 -8.30
N TYR A 92 -15.03 0.64 -8.27
CA TYR A 92 -16.00 -0.27 -8.88
C TYR A 92 -17.36 -0.22 -8.18
N MET A 93 -17.38 -0.19 -6.84
CA MET A 93 -18.62 -0.12 -6.07
C MET A 93 -19.34 1.21 -6.28
N GLU A 94 -18.63 2.33 -6.32
CA GLU A 94 -19.21 3.63 -6.66
C GLU A 94 -19.87 3.63 -8.05
N GLU A 95 -19.25 2.99 -9.04
CA GLU A 95 -19.81 2.86 -10.39
C GLU A 95 -21.07 1.98 -10.42
N VAL A 96 -21.10 0.90 -9.62
CA VAL A 96 -22.29 0.06 -9.44
C VAL A 96 -23.43 0.86 -8.82
N ASP A 97 -23.15 1.62 -7.77
CA ASP A 97 -24.13 2.45 -7.06
C ASP A 97 -24.69 3.55 -7.98
N LYS A 98 -23.84 4.24 -8.75
CA LYS A 98 -24.26 5.22 -9.78
C LYS A 98 -25.23 4.61 -10.79
N ARG A 99 -24.96 3.38 -11.27
CA ARG A 99 -25.87 2.68 -12.21
C ARG A 99 -27.18 2.27 -11.56
N TYR A 100 -27.14 1.87 -10.30
CA TYR A 100 -28.32 1.53 -9.53
C TYR A 100 -29.21 2.77 -9.30
N GLU A 101 -28.62 3.89 -8.89
CA GLU A 101 -29.32 5.18 -8.73
C GLU A 101 -29.90 5.68 -10.04
N ALA A 102 -29.16 5.60 -11.15
CA ALA A 102 -29.66 5.98 -12.47
C ALA A 102 -30.88 5.14 -12.89
N ARG A 103 -30.88 3.82 -12.59
CA ARG A 103 -32.04 2.96 -12.83
C ARG A 103 -33.24 3.38 -11.99
N LEU A 104 -33.04 3.64 -10.70
CA LEU A 104 -34.11 4.09 -9.81
C LEU A 104 -34.68 5.44 -10.26
N ASN A 105 -33.84 6.37 -10.70
CA ASN A 105 -34.29 7.68 -11.20
C ASN A 105 -35.11 7.52 -12.48
N LYS A 106 -34.68 6.66 -13.41
CA LYS A 106 -35.46 6.35 -14.62
C LYS A 106 -36.82 5.75 -14.30
N GLU A 107 -36.91 4.82 -13.36
CA GLU A 107 -38.20 4.25 -12.93
C GLU A 107 -39.11 5.31 -12.27
N ARG A 108 -38.54 6.25 -11.51
CA ARG A 108 -39.29 7.39 -10.94
C ARG A 108 -39.82 8.31 -12.03
N GLU A 109 -39.00 8.64 -13.03
CA GLU A 109 -39.40 9.46 -14.18
C GLU A 109 -40.50 8.78 -15.01
N GLU A 110 -40.41 7.48 -15.27
CA GLU A 110 -41.45 6.71 -15.98
C GLU A 110 -42.76 6.67 -15.20
N LYS A 111 -42.72 6.44 -13.89
CA LYS A 111 -43.92 6.51 -13.03
C LYS A 111 -44.53 7.91 -13.02
N MET A 112 -43.71 8.96 -13.00
CA MET A 112 -44.18 10.34 -13.07
C MET A 112 -44.85 10.63 -14.41
N LYS A 113 -44.25 10.20 -15.53
CA LYS A 113 -44.86 10.32 -16.87
C LYS A 113 -46.18 9.56 -16.97
N ASN A 114 -46.22 8.31 -16.53
CA ASN A 114 -47.44 7.51 -16.53
C ASN A 114 -48.53 8.14 -15.64
N GLY A 115 -48.15 8.68 -14.47
CA GLY A 115 -49.06 9.41 -13.60
C GLY A 115 -49.63 10.67 -14.24
N LEU A 116 -48.80 11.44 -14.95
CA LEU A 116 -49.24 12.62 -15.71
C LEU A 116 -50.13 12.24 -16.90
N GLU A 117 -49.86 11.11 -17.55
CA GLU A 117 -50.68 10.61 -18.65
C GLU A 117 -52.06 10.15 -18.19
N ILE A 118 -52.15 9.47 -17.04
CA ILE A 118 -53.43 9.12 -16.39
C ILE A 118 -54.23 10.40 -16.09
N ILE A 119 -53.61 11.39 -15.45
CA ILE A 119 -54.28 12.68 -15.14
C ILE A 119 -54.79 13.36 -16.41
N LYS A 120 -54.04 13.30 -17.51
CA LYS A 120 -54.44 13.89 -18.79
C LYS A 120 -55.60 13.14 -19.44
N ILE A 121 -55.64 11.81 -19.33
CA ILE A 121 -56.76 10.99 -19.82
C ILE A 121 -58.02 11.29 -18.99
N ASP A 122 -57.91 11.30 -17.66
CA ASP A 122 -59.04 11.60 -16.76
C ASP A 122 -59.61 13.01 -17.04
N GLN A 123 -58.75 14.01 -17.26
CA GLN A 123 -59.18 15.35 -17.66
C GLN A 123 -59.87 15.38 -19.03
N LEU A 124 -59.45 14.57 -20.00
CA LEU A 124 -60.11 14.47 -21.30
C LEU A 124 -61.44 13.73 -21.23
N GLU A 125 -61.55 12.73 -20.34
CA GLU A 125 -62.79 12.01 -20.07
C GLU A 125 -63.83 12.93 -19.43
N ASP A 126 -63.43 13.77 -18.47
CA ASP A 126 -64.31 14.77 -17.84
C ASP A 126 -64.83 15.81 -18.87
N TRP A 127 -64.05 16.13 -19.91
CA TRP A 127 -64.44 17.09 -20.95
C TRP A 127 -65.29 16.45 -22.06
N ASN A 128 -65.33 15.12 -22.15
CA ASN A 128 -66.10 14.39 -23.16
C ASN A 128 -67.53 14.02 -22.71
N VAL A 129 -67.96 14.41 -21.50
CA VAL A 129 -69.29 14.08 -20.98
C VAL A 129 -70.43 14.91 -21.61
N ASP A 130 -70.16 15.93 -22.43
CA ASP A 130 -71.20 16.74 -23.12
C ASP A 130 -71.32 16.50 -24.65
N GLY A 131 -70.59 15.53 -25.21
CA GLY A 131 -70.55 15.28 -26.66
C GLY A 131 -71.23 13.99 -27.10
N LYS A 132 -72.51 14.04 -27.44
CA LYS A 132 -73.25 12.96 -28.15
C LYS A 132 -72.48 12.51 -29.41
N ILE A 133 -71.86 11.33 -29.41
CA ILE A 133 -71.39 10.68 -30.65
C ILE A 133 -71.75 9.19 -30.64
N GLU A 134 -72.32 8.78 -31.76
CA GLU A 134 -73.03 7.56 -32.06
C GLU A 134 -72.20 6.28 -31.87
N LYS A 135 -72.89 5.24 -31.39
CA LYS A 135 -72.45 3.86 -31.33
C LYS A 135 -72.27 3.30 -32.74
N ASN A 136 -71.02 3.05 -33.16
CA ASN A 136 -70.74 2.05 -34.17
C ASN A 136 -70.24 0.77 -33.50
N GLU A 137 -71.09 -0.26 -33.55
CA GLU A 137 -70.77 -1.63 -33.17
C GLU A 137 -69.71 -2.22 -34.10
N THR A 138 -68.57 -2.64 -33.56
CA THR A 138 -67.78 -3.71 -34.18
C THR A 138 -67.53 -4.82 -33.16
N LYS A 139 -68.33 -5.88 -33.31
CA LYS A 139 -68.25 -7.17 -32.63
C LYS A 139 -67.11 -7.99 -33.23
N SER A 140 -66.03 -8.25 -32.49
CA SER A 140 -65.15 -9.39 -32.82
C SER A 140 -64.43 -9.97 -31.59
N LYS A 141 -65.11 -10.94 -30.98
CA LYS A 141 -64.63 -12.23 -30.44
C LYS A 141 -63.30 -12.24 -29.66
N ALA A 142 -63.45 -12.30 -28.34
CA ALA A 142 -62.49 -12.88 -27.41
C ALA A 142 -62.26 -14.39 -27.70
N LYS A 143 -60.99 -14.81 -27.76
CA LYS A 143 -60.57 -16.20 -27.52
C LYS A 143 -59.59 -16.20 -26.35
N LYS A 144 -60.07 -16.71 -25.20
CA LYS A 144 -59.28 -17.07 -24.02
C LYS A 144 -58.24 -18.13 -24.38
N GLY A 145 -56.98 -17.89 -24.02
CA GLY A 145 -55.88 -18.84 -24.15
C GLY A 145 -54.87 -18.66 -23.02
N ARG A 146 -55.28 -19.03 -21.81
CA ARG A 146 -54.45 -19.03 -20.59
C ARG A 146 -53.58 -20.29 -20.58
N LYS A 147 -52.26 -20.18 -20.71
CA LYS A 147 -51.31 -21.24 -20.34
C LYS A 147 -50.20 -20.69 -19.44
N LYS A 148 -50.27 -21.07 -18.17
CA LYS A 148 -49.18 -21.03 -17.19
C LYS A 148 -48.13 -22.07 -17.60
N ASN A 149 -46.85 -21.80 -17.33
CA ASN A 149 -45.76 -22.70 -16.86
C ASN A 149 -44.44 -21.92 -17.01
N LYS A 150 -43.76 -21.44 -15.95
CA LYS A 150 -43.03 -22.09 -14.84
C LYS A 150 -41.70 -22.74 -15.28
N SER A 151 -40.62 -21.94 -15.28
CA SER A 151 -39.21 -22.38 -15.24
C SER A 151 -38.41 -21.26 -14.56
N LYS A 152 -38.09 -21.34 -13.26
CA LYS A 152 -36.94 -22.04 -12.65
C LYS A 152 -35.59 -21.65 -13.25
N SER A 153 -34.97 -20.59 -12.72
CA SER A 153 -33.52 -20.41 -12.65
C SER A 153 -33.21 -19.84 -11.26
N LYS A 154 -33.05 -20.73 -10.28
CA LYS A 154 -31.77 -21.06 -9.63
C LYS A 154 -31.13 -19.84 -8.95
N SER A 155 -31.46 -19.73 -7.67
CA SER A 155 -30.76 -18.96 -6.65
C SER A 155 -29.26 -19.31 -6.62
N ASN A 156 -28.41 -18.31 -6.79
CA ASN A 156 -27.03 -18.39 -6.34
C ASN A 156 -27.02 -18.24 -4.81
N LYS A 157 -26.93 -19.38 -4.13
CA LYS A 157 -26.38 -19.49 -2.78
C LYS A 157 -24.86 -19.37 -2.89
N ASN A 158 -24.24 -18.65 -1.96
CA ASN A 158 -22.79 -18.52 -1.67
C ASN A 158 -22.15 -17.16 -2.02
N ILE A 159 -22.45 -16.09 -1.27
CA ILE A 159 -21.56 -14.93 -1.14
C ILE A 159 -21.35 -14.49 0.35
N GLU A 160 -22.05 -15.07 1.33
CA GLU A 160 -21.99 -14.63 2.73
C GLU A 160 -21.01 -15.40 3.65
N LYS A 161 -19.85 -15.86 3.15
CA LYS A 161 -18.85 -16.55 4.01
C LYS A 161 -17.41 -16.04 3.93
N ASN A 162 -17.19 -14.79 3.48
CA ASN A 162 -15.83 -14.24 3.37
C ASN A 162 -15.59 -12.93 4.14
N LEU A 163 -16.48 -12.53 5.05
CA LEU A 163 -16.31 -11.31 5.87
C LEU A 163 -15.84 -11.58 7.31
N GLU A 164 -15.58 -12.83 7.68
CA GLU A 164 -15.19 -13.24 9.04
C GLU A 164 -13.69 -13.58 9.18
N SER A 165 -12.85 -13.20 8.20
CA SER A 165 -11.39 -13.41 8.22
C SER A 165 -10.56 -12.12 8.26
N LEU A 166 -11.21 -10.97 8.52
CA LEU A 166 -10.57 -9.64 8.59
C LEU A 166 -10.44 -9.07 10.01
N SER A 167 -10.62 -9.90 11.05
CA SER A 167 -10.30 -9.52 12.44
C SER A 167 -9.01 -10.21 12.92
N LEU A 168 -7.87 -9.52 12.77
CA LEU A 168 -6.62 -9.74 13.49
C LEU A 168 -5.88 -8.41 13.62
#